data_AF-A0A968R711-F1
#
_entry.id   AF-A0A968R711-F1
#
_cell.length_a   1.000
_cell.length_b   1.000
_cell.length_c   1.000
_cell.angle_alpha   90.00
_cell.angle_beta   90.00
_cell.angle_gamma   90.00
#
_symmetry.space_group_name_H-M   'P 1'
#
loop_
_entity.id
_entity.type
_entity.pdbx_description
1 polymer ?
#
loop_
_entity_poly.entity_id
_entity_poly.type
_entity_poly.pdbx_seq_one_letter_code
_entity_poly.pdbx_strand_id
1 'polypeptide(L)'
;MNYAKTIPAILSASIALTPLGAGTGAPPLQTLASPQIALALTSDRVKSIAREITVRIEGPKGGSGVILEKQGNTYYILTNWHVVDKAGDYRIITPDGKTHSVYYSLVRRMPGADLAIVPFSRPSKL
;
A
#
# COMPACT_ATOMS: atom_id res chain seq x y z
N MET A 1 -16.32 -25.43 9.46
CA MET A 1 -14.86 -25.15 9.48
C MET A 1 -14.67 -23.72 9.98
N ASN A 2 -14.19 -23.59 11.21
CA ASN A 2 -14.05 -22.31 11.92
C ASN A 2 -12.65 -21.75 11.67
N TYR A 3 -12.53 -20.67 10.91
CA TYR A 3 -11.28 -19.94 10.76
C TYR A 3 -11.15 -18.89 11.85
N ALA A 4 -10.84 -19.33 13.07
CA ALA A 4 -10.25 -18.47 14.08
C ALA A 4 -8.76 -18.31 13.74
N LYS A 5 -8.42 -17.35 12.88
CA LYS A 5 -7.02 -16.98 12.64
C LYS A 5 -6.91 -15.47 12.56
N THR A 6 -6.95 -14.84 13.73
CA THR A 6 -6.57 -13.44 13.92
C THR A 6 -5.11 -13.29 13.51
N ILE A 7 -4.85 -12.52 12.46
CA ILE A 7 -3.50 -12.08 12.07
C ILE A 7 -3.28 -10.73 12.74
N PRO A 8 -2.43 -10.61 13.76
CA PRO A 8 -2.09 -9.31 14.32
C PRO A 8 -1.16 -8.59 13.33
N ALA A 9 -1.66 -7.57 12.63
CA ALA A 9 -0.81 -6.63 11.90
C ALA A 9 -0.37 -5.55 12.89
N ILE A 10 0.84 -5.67 13.43
CA ILE A 10 1.41 -4.67 14.34
C ILE A 10 2.18 -3.66 13.49
N LEU A 11 1.62 -2.47 13.26
CA LEU A 11 2.35 -1.32 12.75
C LEU A 11 2.90 -0.56 13.98
N SER A 12 4.00 -1.04 14.55
CA SER A 12 4.66 -0.35 15.67
C SER A 12 5.51 0.82 15.13
N ALA A 13 5.04 2.06 15.31
CA ALA A 13 5.90 3.23 15.18
C ALA A 13 6.47 3.56 16.58
N SER A 14 7.71 3.16 16.85
CA SER A 14 8.43 3.56 18.05
C SER A 14 9.17 4.88 17.80
N ILE A 15 8.68 5.98 18.35
CA ILE A 15 9.44 7.23 18.45
C ILE A 15 10.30 7.11 19.72
N ALA A 16 11.58 6.81 19.56
CA ALA A 16 12.54 6.89 20.66
C ALA A 16 13.02 8.35 20.79
N LEU A 17 12.53 9.07 21.79
CA LEU A 17 13.09 10.37 22.17
C LEU A 17 14.38 10.11 22.97
N THR A 18 15.55 10.32 22.38
CA THR A 18 16.83 10.33 23.12
C THR A 18 17.06 11.74 23.70
N PRO A 19 17.12 11.92 25.04
CA PRO A 19 17.64 13.15 25.60
C PRO A 19 19.18 13.13 25.60
N LEU A 20 19.73 14.27 25.21
CA LEU A 20 21.14 14.62 25.18
C LEU A 20 21.79 14.40 26.56
N GLY A 21 22.92 13.69 26.61
CA GLY A 21 23.62 13.39 27.85
C GLY A 21 24.39 14.59 28.41
N ALA A 22 24.29 14.79 29.72
CA ALA A 22 25.37 15.33 30.56
C ALA A 22 25.09 15.02 32.04
N GLY A 23 25.96 14.20 32.65
CA GLY A 23 26.40 14.38 34.02
C GLY A 23 25.46 13.98 35.18
N THR A 24 25.84 12.89 35.84
CA THR A 24 25.76 12.64 37.30
C THR A 24 24.37 12.45 37.94
N GLY A 25 23.98 11.18 38.11
CA GLY A 25 23.39 10.72 39.39
C GLY A 25 21.89 10.40 39.49
N ALA A 26 21.16 10.15 38.40
CA ALA A 26 19.71 9.83 38.49
C ALA A 26 19.42 8.31 38.66
N PRO A 27 18.41 7.92 39.48
CA PRO A 27 18.00 6.53 39.66
C PRO A 27 17.49 5.92 38.34
N PRO A 28 17.51 4.57 38.18
CA PRO A 28 17.16 3.94 36.91
C PRO A 28 15.72 4.29 36.52
N LEU A 29 15.57 4.98 35.39
CA LEU A 29 14.28 5.24 34.77
C LEU A 29 13.67 3.89 34.37
N GLN A 30 12.63 3.47 35.08
CA GLN A 30 11.83 2.32 34.70
C GLN A 30 11.16 2.63 33.36
N THR A 31 11.58 1.94 32.30
CA THR A 31 10.89 2.00 31.01
C THR A 31 9.48 1.46 31.21
N LEU A 32 8.49 2.35 31.32
CA LEU A 32 7.08 1.99 31.21
C LEU A 32 6.87 1.55 29.75
N ALA A 33 7.09 0.26 29.49
CA ALA A 33 6.66 -0.36 28.25
C ALA A 33 5.14 -0.37 28.25
N SER A 34 4.52 0.66 27.67
CA SER A 34 3.08 0.68 27.45
C SER A 34 2.68 -0.62 26.74
N PRO A 35 1.70 -1.39 27.25
CA PRO A 35 1.22 -2.56 26.54
C PRO A 35 0.72 -2.08 25.17
N GLN A 36 1.41 -2.49 24.11
CA GLN A 36 0.94 -2.27 22.76
C GLN A 36 -0.26 -3.18 22.58
N ILE A 37 -1.46 -2.68 22.84
CA ILE A 37 -2.70 -3.39 22.55
C ILE A 37 -2.76 -3.51 21.03
N ALA A 38 -2.37 -4.67 20.50
CA ALA A 38 -2.56 -5.00 19.10
C ALA A 38 -4.07 -5.11 18.84
N LEU A 39 -4.68 -4.01 18.38
CA LEU A 39 -6.06 -4.01 17.93
C LEU A 39 -6.14 -4.89 16.68
N ALA A 40 -6.70 -6.09 16.80
CA ALA A 40 -7.05 -6.90 15.65
C ALA A 40 -7.98 -6.08 14.74
N LEU A 41 -7.60 -5.88 13.48
CA LEU A 41 -8.47 -5.22 12.52
C LEU A 41 -9.72 -6.06 12.31
N THR A 42 -10.89 -5.43 12.41
CA THR A 42 -12.16 -6.08 12.07
C THR A 42 -12.24 -6.33 10.56
N SER A 43 -13.05 -7.31 10.14
CA SER A 43 -13.31 -7.59 8.72
C SER A 43 -13.77 -6.34 7.95
N ASP A 44 -14.60 -5.51 8.58
CA ASP A 44 -15.07 -4.25 7.99
C ASP A 44 -13.94 -3.24 7.79
N ARG A 45 -13.01 -3.14 8.75
CA ARG A 45 -11.86 -2.25 8.62
C ARG A 45 -10.92 -2.71 7.51
N VAL A 46 -10.65 -4.02 7.41
CA VAL A 46 -9.86 -4.60 6.31
C VAL A 46 -10.52 -4.33 4.97
N LYS A 47 -11.84 -4.53 4.86
CA LYS A 47 -12.61 -4.26 3.64
C LYS A 47 -12.54 -2.79 3.23
N SER A 48 -12.64 -1.86 4.18
CA SER A 48 -12.52 -0.43 3.89
C SER A 48 -11.13 -0.06 3.37
N ILE A 49 -10.07 -0.55 4.03
CA ILE A 49 -8.68 -0.32 3.57
C ILE A 49 -8.47 -0.94 2.18
N ALA A 50 -8.90 -2.18 1.97
CA ALA A 50 -8.77 -2.87 0.69
C ALA A 50 -9.47 -2.10 -0.45
N ARG A 51 -10.65 -1.52 -0.20
CA ARG A 51 -11.36 -0.68 -1.17
C ARG A 51 -10.59 0.60 -1.52
N GLU A 52 -9.94 1.23 -0.55
CA GLU A 52 -9.19 2.48 -0.77
C GLU A 52 -7.91 2.29 -1.59
N ILE A 53 -7.34 1.07 -1.60
CA ILE A 53 -6.11 0.77 -2.33
C ILE A 53 -6.34 -0.04 -3.62
N THR A 54 -7.54 -0.58 -3.83
CA THR A 54 -7.90 -1.32 -5.05
C THR A 54 -8.29 -0.36 -6.15
N VAL A 55 -7.73 -0.55 -7.34
CA VAL A 55 -8.07 0.23 -8.54
C VAL A 55 -8.62 -0.67 -9.62
N ARG A 56 -9.46 -0.11 -10.49
CA ARG A 56 -9.89 -0.78 -11.73
C ARG A 56 -8.94 -0.41 -12.86
N ILE A 57 -8.55 -1.41 -13.65
CA ILE A 57 -7.70 -1.26 -14.82
C ILE A 57 -8.57 -1.50 -16.05
N GLU A 58 -8.72 -0.49 -16.89
CA GLU A 58 -9.35 -0.60 -18.21
C GLU A 58 -8.27 -0.66 -19.28
N GLY A 59 -8.53 -1.44 -20.33
CA GLY A 59 -7.64 -1.66 -21.45
C GLY A 59 -8.12 -2.84 -22.31
N PRO A 60 -7.27 -3.40 -23.19
CA PRO A 60 -7.65 -4.48 -24.11
C PRO A 60 -8.29 -5.72 -23.45
N LYS A 61 -7.89 -6.04 -22.21
CA LYS A 61 -8.46 -7.15 -21.42
C LYS A 61 -9.22 -6.67 -20.18
N GLY A 62 -8.77 -5.56 -19.59
CA GLY A 62 -9.30 -5.05 -18.33
C GLY A 62 -8.94 -5.94 -17.13
N GLY A 63 -9.09 -5.40 -15.93
CA GLY A 63 -8.76 -6.09 -14.70
C GLY A 63 -8.81 -5.18 -13.48
N SER A 64 -8.16 -5.61 -12.40
CA SER A 64 -7.99 -4.83 -11.18
C SER A 64 -6.54 -4.84 -10.75
N GLY A 65 -6.17 -3.92 -9.86
CA GLY A 65 -4.86 -3.90 -9.25
C GLY A 65 -4.89 -3.26 -7.87
N VAL A 66 -3.77 -3.31 -7.17
CA VAL A 66 -3.61 -2.75 -5.83
C VAL A 66 -2.48 -1.74 -5.83
N ILE A 67 -2.70 -0.56 -5.24
CA ILE A 67 -1.66 0.45 -5.05
C ILE A 67 -0.67 -0.08 -4.00
N LEU A 68 0.59 -0.22 -4.39
CA LEU A 68 1.69 -0.68 -3.53
C LEU A 68 2.37 0.49 -2.83
N GLU A 69 2.70 1.53 -3.59
CA GLU A 69 3.42 2.70 -3.10
C GLU A 69 3.14 3.96 -3.94
N LYS A 70 3.57 5.10 -3.40
CA LYS A 70 3.52 6.41 -4.05
C LYS A 70 4.87 7.10 -3.90
N GLN A 71 5.45 7.56 -5.00
CA GLN A 71 6.68 8.36 -5.03
C GLN A 71 6.38 9.68 -5.75
N GLY A 72 6.42 10.80 -5.02
CA GLY A 72 6.02 12.10 -5.55
C GLY A 72 4.57 12.08 -6.04
N ASN A 73 4.35 12.31 -7.34
CA ASN A 73 3.03 12.28 -7.97
C ASN A 73 2.72 10.96 -8.71
N THR A 74 3.62 9.98 -8.62
CA THR A 74 3.49 8.69 -9.30
C THR A 74 3.09 7.60 -8.30
N TYR A 75 2.09 6.82 -8.70
CA TYR A 75 1.57 5.68 -7.95
C TYR A 75 1.93 4.40 -8.69
N TYR A 76 2.26 3.35 -7.95
CA TYR A 76 2.66 2.06 -8.49
C TYR A 76 1.61 1.01 -8.14
N ILE A 77 1.05 0.39 -9.16
CA ILE A 77 0.02 -0.64 -9.02
C ILE A 77 0.65 -2.01 -9.25
N LEU A 78 0.34 -2.97 -8.38
CA LEU A 78 0.55 -4.39 -8.64
C LEU A 78 -0.71 -4.99 -9.26
N THR A 79 -0.55 -5.73 -10.36
CA THR A 79 -1.61 -6.49 -11.05
C THR A 79 -1.03 -7.76 -11.66
N ASN A 80 -1.86 -8.57 -12.33
CA ASN A 80 -1.38 -9.72 -13.08
C ASN A 80 -0.78 -9.29 -14.43
N TRP A 81 0.25 -10.00 -14.90
CA TRP A 81 0.84 -9.73 -16.21
C TRP A 81 -0.18 -9.93 -17.33
N HIS A 82 -1.04 -10.96 -17.24
CA HIS A 82 -2.05 -11.22 -18.26
C HIS A 82 -3.06 -10.08 -18.46
N VAL A 83 -3.21 -9.15 -17.51
CA VAL A 83 -4.08 -7.96 -17.64
C VAL A 83 -3.47 -6.93 -18.59
N VAL A 84 -2.14 -6.84 -18.59
CA VAL A 84 -1.34 -5.80 -19.24
C VAL A 84 -0.33 -6.33 -20.26
N ASP A 85 -0.48 -7.57 -20.71
CA ASP A 85 0.44 -8.25 -21.64
C ASP A 85 0.27 -7.83 -23.11
N LYS A 86 -0.81 -7.09 -23.42
CA LYS A 86 -1.10 -6.56 -24.75
C LYS A 86 -0.80 -5.06 -24.78
N ALA A 87 -0.07 -4.62 -25.79
CA ALA A 87 0.08 -3.18 -26.03
C ALA A 87 -1.27 -2.52 -26.31
N GLY A 88 -1.49 -1.34 -25.74
CA GLY A 88 -2.71 -0.57 -25.93
C GLY A 88 -2.86 0.55 -24.93
N ASP A 89 -4.00 1.23 -25.00
CA ASP A 89 -4.35 2.31 -24.09
C ASP A 89 -4.92 1.73 -22.80
N TYR A 90 -4.22 2.00 -21.71
CA TYR A 90 -4.64 1.60 -20.37
C TYR A 90 -5.07 2.81 -19.55
N ARG A 91 -6.13 2.62 -18.77
CA ARG A 91 -6.69 3.63 -17.87
C ARG A 91 -6.88 3.04 -16.48
N ILE A 92 -6.44 3.78 -15.46
CA ILE A 92 -6.68 3.46 -14.06
C ILE A 92 -7.87 4.25 -13.58
N ILE A 93 -8.88 3.57 -13.02
CA ILE A 93 -9.98 4.19 -12.29
C ILE A 93 -9.70 3.98 -10.79
N THR A 94 -9.42 5.08 -10.10
CA THR A 94 -9.19 5.10 -8.66
C THR A 94 -10.51 5.02 -7.88
N PRO A 95 -10.49 4.69 -6.57
CA PRO A 95 -11.71 4.59 -5.76
C PRO A 95 -12.55 5.87 -5.71
N ASP A 96 -11.93 7.04 -5.89
CA ASP A 96 -12.62 8.33 -6.01
C ASP A 96 -13.23 8.57 -7.41
N GLY A 97 -13.27 7.53 -8.26
CA GLY A 97 -13.86 7.55 -9.61
C GLY A 97 -13.03 8.27 -10.66
N LYS A 98 -11.85 8.80 -10.29
CA LYS A 98 -11.00 9.54 -11.22
C LYS A 98 -10.29 8.59 -12.16
N THR A 99 -10.15 9.01 -13.41
CA THR A 99 -9.45 8.24 -14.42
C THR A 99 -8.07 8.82 -14.70
N HIS A 100 -7.06 7.95 -14.80
CA HIS A 100 -5.69 8.31 -15.10
C HIS A 100 -5.16 7.45 -16.25
N SER A 101 -4.55 8.06 -17.26
CA SER A 101 -3.91 7.33 -18.36
C SER A 101 -2.60 6.68 -17.89
N VAL A 102 -2.31 5.52 -18.46
CA VAL A 102 -1.05 4.79 -18.24
C VAL A 102 -0.20 4.88 -19.50
N TYR A 103 1.08 5.19 -19.33
CA TYR A 103 2.06 5.06 -20.40
C TYR A 103 2.52 3.60 -20.48
N TYR A 104 2.07 2.85 -21.49
CA TYR A 104 2.35 1.41 -21.62
C TYR A 104 3.84 1.08 -21.59
N SER A 105 4.70 1.96 -22.11
CA SER A 105 6.16 1.83 -22.08
C SER A 105 6.77 1.79 -20.67
N LEU A 106 6.02 2.20 -19.64
CA LEU A 106 6.44 2.15 -18.23
C LEU A 106 5.98 0.89 -17.50
N VAL A 107 5.10 0.07 -18.11
CA VAL A 107 4.67 -1.19 -17.52
C VAL A 107 5.88 -2.15 -17.45
N ARG A 108 6.02 -2.84 -16.33
CA ARG A 108 7.11 -3.78 -16.08
C ARG A 108 6.55 -5.12 -15.65
N ARG A 109 6.81 -6.16 -16.44
CA ARG A 109 6.58 -7.55 -16.02
C ARG A 109 7.55 -7.93 -14.92
N MET A 110 7.07 -8.57 -13.87
CA MET A 110 7.92 -9.21 -12.88
C MET A 110 8.36 -10.60 -13.38
N PRO A 111 9.67 -10.90 -13.41
CA PRO A 111 10.15 -12.19 -13.88
C PRO A 111 9.71 -13.32 -12.95
N GLY A 112 9.39 -14.48 -13.53
CA GLY A 112 9.05 -15.68 -12.77
C GLY A 112 7.62 -15.76 -12.22
N ALA A 113 6.75 -14.77 -12.48
CA ALA A 113 5.35 -14.78 -12.05
C ALA A 113 4.41 -14.14 -13.08
N ASP A 114 3.10 -14.40 -12.95
CA ASP A 114 2.04 -13.65 -13.66
C ASP A 114 1.75 -12.34 -12.93
N LEU A 115 2.75 -11.47 -12.81
CA LEU A 115 2.68 -10.19 -12.10
C LEU A 115 3.31 -9.06 -12.91
N ALA A 116 2.77 -7.85 -12.72
CA ALA A 116 3.26 -6.63 -13.35
C ALA A 116 3.12 -5.41 -12.44
N ILE A 117 4.06 -4.48 -12.59
CA ILE A 117 3.99 -3.14 -12.01
C ILE A 117 3.51 -2.16 -13.09
N VAL A 118 2.49 -1.39 -12.74
CA VAL A 118 1.85 -0.40 -13.62
C VAL A 118 1.94 0.98 -12.94
N PRO A 119 2.86 1.85 -13.39
CA PRO A 119 2.95 3.21 -12.89
C PRO A 119 1.88 4.11 -13.52
N PHE A 120 1.29 5.02 -12.74
CA PHE A 120 0.49 6.13 -13.27
C PHE A 120 0.71 7.40 -12.46
N SER A 121 0.54 8.56 -13.10
CA SER A 121 0.70 9.85 -12.44
C SER A 121 -0.66 10.47 -12.12
N ARG A 122 -0.79 10.99 -10.90
CA ARG A 122 -1.93 11.80 -10.48
C ARG A 122 -1.44 13.24 -10.31
N PRO A 123 -1.96 14.21 -11.10
CA PRO A 123 -1.59 15.60 -10.90
C PRO A 123 -1.95 16.04 -9.49
N SER A 124 -1.01 16.71 -8.82
CA SER A 124 -1.27 17.41 -7.56
C SER A 124 -2.31 18.50 -7.82
N LYS A 125 -3.34 18.59 -6.98
CA LYS A 125 -4.21 19.77 -6.96
C LYS A 125 -3.32 20.98 -6.65
N LEU A 126 -3.37 22.00 -7.51
CA LEU A 126 -2.96 23.37 -7.17
C LEU A 126 -3.99 23.97 -6.20
#